data_AF-A0A3M2A818-F1
#
_entry.id   AF-A0A3M2A818-F1
#
_cell.length_a   1.000
_cell.length_b   1.000
_cell.length_c   1.000
_cell.angle_alpha   90.00
_cell.angle_beta   90.00
_cell.angle_gamma   90.00
#
_symmetry.space_group_name_H-M   'P 1'
#
loop_
_entity.id
_entity.type
_entity.pdbx_description
1 polymer ?
#
loop_
_entity_poly.entity_id
_entity_poly.type
_entity_poly.pdbx_seq_one_letter_code
_entity_poly.pdbx_strand_id
1 'polypeptide(L)'
;MGLRPRLAALVGGQTWIALSRLNPDTKGSYDALLVAILFLLAVARTDRALSPFARRGRVLRYPRLLMAVQLAAVYGSTALHKVSAAWTPAGGYSALYYILQQPSWHRFDMRWAAHVYPLTQVATAVVWWFELSFPLLVAVLVARNMGPAPVVRLGRMRMDLRTPWVVTGVAMHLCILAAMEVGPFSLIILSLYPSLYTPREVRTALARLARCRPRRWRRGRPATANGPPRDRP
;
A
#
# COMPACT_ATOMS: atom_id res chain seq x y z
N MET A 1 24.62 -3.38 9.98
CA MET A 1 24.38 -2.44 8.87
C MET A 1 23.06 -1.69 9.05
N GLY A 2 22.88 -0.90 10.13
CA GLY A 2 21.57 -0.32 10.45
C GLY A 2 21.45 1.18 10.60
N LEU A 3 22.56 1.89 10.53
CA LEU A 3 22.58 3.34 10.69
C LEU A 3 22.10 4.07 9.43
N ARG A 4 22.47 3.58 8.23
CA ARG A 4 22.17 4.20 6.94
C ARG A 4 20.67 4.46 6.69
N PRO A 5 19.76 3.47 6.76
CA PRO A 5 18.33 3.72 6.49
C PRO A 5 17.70 4.67 7.51
N ARG A 6 18.17 4.65 8.77
CA ARG A 6 17.69 5.54 9.83
C ARG A 6 18.14 6.97 9.61
N LEU A 7 19.41 7.17 9.25
CA LEU A 7 19.94 8.47 8.85
C LEU A 7 19.24 8.99 7.60
N ALA A 8 19.01 8.14 6.59
CA ALA A 8 18.27 8.54 5.40
C ALA A 8 16.83 8.99 5.73
N ALA A 9 16.13 8.27 6.60
CA ALA A 9 14.80 8.67 7.06
C ALA A 9 14.81 9.97 7.86
N LEU A 10 15.80 10.15 8.75
CA LEU A 10 15.97 11.39 9.53
C LEU A 10 16.26 12.58 8.62
N VAL A 11 17.26 12.47 7.73
CA VAL A 11 17.63 13.52 6.78
C VAL A 11 16.45 13.81 5.86
N GLY A 12 15.82 12.79 5.27
CA GLY A 12 14.64 12.96 4.43
C GLY A 12 13.48 13.66 5.15
N GLY A 13 13.25 13.34 6.43
CA GLY A 13 12.25 14.00 7.26
C GLY A 13 12.57 15.47 7.54
N GLN A 14 13.82 15.79 7.89
CA GLN A 14 14.25 17.17 8.10
C GLN A 14 14.21 17.99 6.82
N THR A 15 14.67 17.42 5.70
CA THR A 15 14.57 18.05 4.38
C THR A 15 13.11 18.32 4.01
N TRP A 16 12.20 17.37 4.22
CA TRP A 16 10.77 17.56 3.97
C TRP A 16 10.20 18.70 4.82
N ILE A 17 10.44 18.70 6.13
CA ILE A 17 9.97 19.76 7.04
C ILE A 17 10.52 21.13 6.61
N ALA A 18 11.80 21.21 6.24
CA ALA A 18 12.41 22.45 5.78
C ALA A 18 11.76 22.95 4.49
N LEU A 19 11.58 22.08 3.49
CA LEU A 19 10.94 22.41 2.23
C LEU A 19 9.49 22.88 2.43
N SER A 20 8.69 22.16 3.21
CA SER A 20 7.30 22.55 3.54
C SER A 20 7.24 23.88 4.30
N ARG A 21 8.27 24.25 5.07
CA ARG A 21 8.33 25.57 5.74
C ARG A 21 8.73 26.69 4.79
N LEU A 22 9.59 26.42 3.82
CA LEU A 22 10.02 27.40 2.81
C LEU A 22 8.89 27.75 1.84
N ASN A 23 8.02 26.79 1.52
CA ASN A 23 6.87 27.04 0.66
C ASN A 23 5.58 26.46 1.27
N PRO A 24 4.84 27.25 2.08
CA PRO A 24 3.58 26.83 2.68
C PRO A 24 2.51 26.38 1.68
N ASP A 25 2.53 26.90 0.46
CA ASP A 25 1.55 26.59 -0.58
C ASP A 25 1.75 25.19 -1.19
N THR A 26 2.92 24.58 -0.98
CA THR A 26 3.19 23.19 -1.39
C THR A 26 2.74 22.15 -0.38
N LYS A 27 2.16 22.57 0.75
CA LYS A 27 1.73 21.65 1.80
C LYS A 27 0.50 20.86 1.38
N GLY A 28 0.49 19.59 1.75
CA GLY A 28 -0.65 18.70 1.56
C GLY A 28 -1.10 18.07 2.87
N SER A 29 -2.32 17.53 2.87
CA SER A 29 -2.84 16.75 4.01
C SER A 29 -1.99 15.51 4.35
N TYR A 30 -1.12 15.09 3.43
CA TYR A 30 -0.20 13.96 3.59
C TYR A 30 1.12 14.31 4.30
N ASP A 31 1.42 15.58 4.56
CA ASP A 31 2.71 16.00 5.14
C ASP A 31 2.92 15.44 6.55
N ALA A 32 1.92 15.58 7.41
CA ALA A 32 1.97 15.08 8.78
C ALA A 32 2.15 13.55 8.80
N LEU A 33 1.49 12.85 7.87
CA LEU A 33 1.62 11.40 7.69
C LEU A 33 3.05 11.03 7.27
N LEU A 34 3.60 11.70 6.25
CA LEU A 34 4.95 11.42 5.76
C LEU A 34 6.01 11.66 6.84
N VAL A 35 5.92 12.78 7.56
CA VAL A 35 6.84 13.11 8.66
C VAL A 35 6.75 12.05 9.77
N ALA A 36 5.54 11.64 10.15
CA ALA A 36 5.37 10.59 11.16
C ALA A 36 5.96 9.24 10.72
N ILE A 37 5.80 8.85 9.45
CA ILE A 37 6.40 7.64 8.89
C ILE A 37 7.92 7.72 8.91
N LEU A 38 8.50 8.84 8.47
CA LEU A 38 9.95 9.06 8.45
C LEU A 38 10.54 9.07 9.86
N PHE A 39 9.84 9.67 10.82
CA PHE A 39 10.21 9.61 12.24
C PHE A 39 10.19 8.17 12.77
N LEU A 40 9.13 7.41 12.49
CA LEU A 40 9.05 5.99 12.87
C LEU A 40 10.19 5.19 12.25
N LEU A 41 10.54 5.44 10.98
CA LEU A 41 11.66 4.77 10.31
C LEU A 41 13.03 5.16 10.89
N ALA A 42 13.20 6.40 11.34
CA ALA A 42 14.43 6.88 11.98
C ALA A 42 14.66 6.25 13.36
N VAL A 43 13.59 6.05 14.14
CA VAL A 43 13.66 5.48 15.50
C VAL A 43 13.62 3.95 15.46
N ALA A 44 12.87 3.34 14.54
CA ALA A 44 12.76 1.90 14.43
C ALA A 44 14.07 1.25 13.98
N ARG A 45 14.44 0.16 14.65
CA ARG A 45 15.52 -0.75 14.21
C ARG A 45 15.05 -1.60 13.02
N THR A 46 14.86 -0.96 11.86
CA THR A 46 14.44 -1.59 10.59
C THR A 46 15.55 -2.38 9.92
N ASP A 47 16.78 -2.16 10.34
CA ASP A 47 18.01 -2.77 9.83
C ASP A 47 18.08 -4.29 9.95
N ARG A 48 17.27 -4.86 10.82
CA ARG A 48 17.22 -6.31 11.00
C ARG A 48 16.31 -7.01 10.03
N ALA A 49 15.40 -6.33 9.33
CA ALA A 49 14.36 -6.96 8.50
C ALA A 49 14.88 -7.85 7.36
N LEU A 50 16.07 -7.54 6.81
CA LEU A 50 16.75 -8.34 5.78
C LEU A 50 17.92 -9.18 6.33
N SER A 51 18.24 -9.06 7.62
CA SER A 51 19.34 -9.79 8.25
C SER A 51 19.01 -11.30 8.40
N PRO A 52 20.03 -12.17 8.52
CA PRO A 52 19.83 -13.58 8.88
C PRO A 52 19.02 -13.77 10.18
N PHE A 53 19.11 -12.82 11.12
CA PHE A 53 18.33 -12.85 12.37
C PHE A 53 16.83 -12.58 12.16
N ALA A 54 16.43 -11.82 11.13
CA ALA A 54 15.03 -11.75 10.71
C ALA A 54 14.51 -13.07 10.13
N ARG A 55 15.38 -13.98 9.68
CA ARG A 55 14.95 -15.34 9.28
C ARG A 55 14.48 -16.16 10.49
N ARG A 56 14.98 -15.85 11.70
CA ARG A 56 14.55 -16.48 12.96
C ARG A 56 13.27 -15.86 13.56
N GLY A 57 12.57 -15.01 12.81
CA GLY A 57 11.24 -14.51 13.19
C GLY A 57 11.20 -13.44 14.30
N ARG A 58 12.35 -12.98 14.80
CA ARG A 58 12.46 -11.99 15.89
C ARG A 58 12.58 -10.55 15.38
N VAL A 59 11.80 -10.17 14.37
CA VAL A 59 11.71 -8.76 13.94
C VAL A 59 10.78 -8.03 14.91
N LEU A 60 11.16 -6.81 15.31
CA LEU A 60 10.35 -5.96 16.17
C LEU A 60 8.95 -5.83 15.57
N ARG A 61 7.95 -6.35 16.30
CA ARG A 61 6.55 -6.34 15.89
C ARG A 61 5.97 -4.92 15.91
N TYR A 62 6.50 -4.07 16.78
CA TYR A 62 5.93 -2.75 17.09
C TYR A 62 6.00 -1.74 15.94
N PRO A 63 7.14 -1.46 15.25
CA PRO A 63 7.15 -0.46 14.18
C PRO A 63 6.17 -0.77 13.06
N ARG A 64 6.07 -2.06 12.71
CA ARG A 64 5.13 -2.56 11.73
C ARG A 64 3.67 -2.40 12.18
N LEU A 65 3.39 -2.69 13.45
CA LEU A 65 2.07 -2.49 14.02
C LEU A 65 1.69 -1.01 14.06
N LEU A 66 2.63 -0.12 14.40
CA LEU A 66 2.42 1.32 14.38
C LEU A 66 2.12 1.84 12.98
N MET A 67 2.81 1.33 11.95
CA MET A 67 2.47 1.64 10.54
C MET A 67 1.06 1.15 10.16
N ALA A 68 0.67 -0.05 10.60
CA ALA A 68 -0.68 -0.55 10.38
C ALA A 68 -1.75 0.28 11.10
N VAL A 69 -1.48 0.69 12.35
CA VAL A 69 -2.34 1.60 13.11
C VAL A 69 -2.43 2.97 12.44
N GLN A 70 -1.34 3.46 11.86
CA GLN A 70 -1.33 4.71 11.12
C GLN A 70 -2.18 4.61 9.84
N LEU A 71 -2.13 3.49 9.11
CA LEU A 71 -3.06 3.22 8.00
C LEU A 71 -4.52 3.18 8.48
N ALA A 72 -4.80 2.53 9.61
CA ALA A 72 -6.15 2.52 10.19
C ALA A 72 -6.62 3.92 10.56
N ALA A 73 -5.76 4.75 11.15
CA ALA A 73 -6.09 6.12 11.50
C ALA A 73 -6.40 6.95 10.25
N VAL A 74 -5.60 6.82 9.18
CA VAL A 74 -5.85 7.52 7.91
C VAL A 74 -7.16 7.07 7.28
N TYR A 75 -7.40 5.77 7.16
CA TYR A 75 -8.63 5.28 6.52
C TYR A 75 -9.87 5.52 7.36
N GLY A 76 -9.79 5.29 8.67
CA GLY A 76 -10.90 5.59 9.58
C GLY A 76 -11.23 7.08 9.57
N SER A 77 -10.23 7.97 9.64
CA SER A 77 -10.49 9.40 9.61
C SER A 77 -11.05 9.86 8.26
N THR A 78 -10.50 9.40 7.13
CA THR A 78 -11.03 9.75 5.80
C THR A 78 -12.47 9.29 5.60
N ALA A 79 -12.83 8.09 6.06
CA ALA A 79 -14.22 7.64 6.05
C ALA A 79 -15.15 8.56 6.88
N LEU A 80 -14.71 8.96 8.07
CA LEU A 80 -15.50 9.83 8.95
C LEU A 80 -15.64 11.26 8.42
N HIS A 81 -14.66 11.78 7.68
CA HIS A 81 -14.73 13.11 7.07
C HIS A 81 -15.53 13.14 5.76
N LYS A 82 -15.96 11.98 5.25
CA LYS A 82 -16.86 11.88 4.08
C LYS A 82 -18.32 12.06 4.50
N VAL A 83 -18.63 13.24 5.00
CA VAL A 83 -19.94 13.58 5.61
C VAL A 83 -21.05 13.87 4.62
N SER A 84 -20.75 14.16 3.35
CA SER A 84 -21.78 14.47 2.35
C SER A 84 -22.59 13.23 1.96
N ALA A 85 -23.89 13.40 1.72
CA ALA A 85 -24.79 12.32 1.27
C ALA A 85 -24.27 11.58 0.01
N ALA A 86 -23.53 12.26 -0.87
CA ALA A 86 -22.94 11.66 -2.08
C ALA A 86 -22.02 10.44 -1.80
N TRP A 87 -21.45 10.31 -0.60
CA TRP A 87 -20.62 9.16 -0.22
C TRP A 87 -21.41 7.97 0.34
N THR A 88 -22.69 8.15 0.63
CA THR A 88 -23.52 7.17 1.35
C THR A 88 -24.68 6.69 0.46
N PRO A 89 -25.45 5.68 0.90
CA PRO A 89 -26.66 5.27 0.19
C PRO A 89 -27.65 6.41 -0.06
N ALA A 90 -27.72 7.40 0.85
CA ALA A 90 -28.66 8.50 0.76
C ALA A 90 -28.43 9.40 -0.47
N GLY A 91 -27.18 9.56 -0.91
CA GLY A 91 -26.83 10.25 -2.16
C GLY A 91 -26.46 9.30 -3.30
N GLY A 92 -26.85 8.02 -3.19
CA GLY A 92 -26.63 7.02 -4.23
C GLY A 92 -25.17 6.76 -4.56
N TYR A 93 -24.24 6.97 -3.63
CA TYR A 93 -22.80 6.78 -3.85
C TYR A 93 -22.23 7.58 -5.05
N SER A 94 -22.76 8.78 -5.31
CA SER A 94 -22.38 9.64 -6.43
C SER A 94 -21.04 10.39 -6.28
N ALA A 95 -20.36 10.29 -5.14
CA ALA A 95 -19.21 11.15 -4.83
C ALA A 95 -18.05 11.06 -5.84
N LEU A 96 -17.60 9.86 -6.24
CA LEU A 96 -16.50 9.74 -7.20
C LEU A 96 -16.86 10.33 -8.56
N TYR A 97 -18.11 10.22 -9.01
CA TYR A 97 -18.55 10.87 -10.24
C TYR A 97 -18.32 12.39 -10.15
N TYR A 98 -18.80 13.03 -9.08
CA TYR A 98 -18.63 14.47 -8.89
C TYR A 98 -17.17 14.88 -8.78
N ILE A 99 -16.35 14.11 -8.08
CA ILE A 99 -14.92 14.36 -7.96
C ILE A 99 -14.23 14.29 -9.33
N LEU A 100 -14.58 13.30 -10.16
CA LEU A 100 -14.06 13.20 -11.52
C LEU A 100 -14.50 14.36 -12.42
N GLN A 101 -15.62 15.03 -12.13
CA GLN A 101 -16.03 16.23 -12.87
C GLN A 101 -15.30 17.51 -12.41
N GLN A 102 -14.59 17.50 -11.27
CA GLN A 102 -13.90 18.68 -10.77
C GLN A 102 -12.50 18.82 -11.42
N PRO A 103 -12.24 19.90 -12.17
CA PRO A 103 -10.97 20.05 -12.88
C PRO A 103 -9.73 20.09 -11.99
N SER A 104 -9.89 20.47 -10.73
CA SER A 104 -8.80 20.48 -9.74
C SER A 104 -8.33 19.08 -9.32
N TRP A 105 -9.10 18.02 -9.61
CA TRP A 105 -8.82 16.67 -9.12
C TRP A 105 -8.44 15.66 -10.19
N HIS A 106 -8.74 15.91 -11.47
CA HIS A 106 -8.45 14.96 -12.55
C HIS A 106 -7.19 15.32 -13.35
N ARG A 107 -6.56 14.31 -13.96
CA ARG A 107 -5.41 14.49 -14.86
C ARG A 107 -5.79 14.71 -16.32
N PHE A 108 -6.98 14.24 -16.67
CA PHE A 108 -7.49 14.18 -18.04
C PHE A 108 -8.94 14.62 -18.07
N ASP A 109 -9.46 14.90 -19.25
CA ASP A 109 -10.90 15.11 -19.43
C ASP A 109 -11.68 13.84 -19.05
N MET A 110 -12.56 13.97 -18.05
CA MET A 110 -13.36 12.88 -17.49
C MET A 110 -14.84 12.96 -17.89
N ARG A 111 -15.21 13.70 -18.94
CA ARG A 111 -16.59 13.72 -19.45
C ARG A 111 -17.14 12.33 -19.77
N TRP A 112 -16.28 11.40 -20.18
CA TRP A 112 -16.63 10.01 -20.44
C TRP A 112 -17.18 9.27 -19.20
N ALA A 113 -16.87 9.74 -17.99
CA ALA A 113 -17.34 9.13 -16.74
C ALA A 113 -18.87 9.13 -16.62
N ALA A 114 -19.56 10.05 -17.31
CA ALA A 114 -21.02 10.06 -17.39
C ALA A 114 -21.58 8.76 -18.00
N HIS A 115 -20.89 8.19 -18.99
CA HIS A 115 -21.30 6.93 -19.63
C HIS A 115 -21.10 5.71 -18.74
N VAL A 116 -20.26 5.81 -17.72
CA VAL A 116 -19.98 4.74 -16.74
C VAL A 116 -20.41 5.13 -15.33
N TYR A 117 -21.40 6.01 -15.20
CA TYR A 117 -21.86 6.50 -13.90
C TYR A 117 -22.18 5.37 -12.89
N PRO A 118 -22.87 4.26 -13.25
CA PRO A 118 -23.09 3.16 -12.32
C PRO A 118 -21.79 2.53 -11.78
N LEU A 119 -20.75 2.46 -12.61
CA LEU A 119 -19.44 1.94 -12.18
C LEU A 119 -18.79 2.89 -11.15
N THR A 120 -18.94 4.20 -11.33
CA THR A 120 -18.45 5.18 -10.34
C THR A 120 -19.22 5.09 -9.02
N GLN A 121 -20.52 4.74 -9.03
CA GLN A 121 -21.29 4.50 -7.81
C GLN A 121 -20.80 3.27 -7.06
N VAL A 122 -20.58 2.16 -7.77
CA VAL A 122 -19.99 0.94 -7.18
C VAL A 122 -18.60 1.24 -6.62
N ALA A 123 -17.76 1.97 -7.36
CA ALA A 123 -16.45 2.36 -6.88
C ALA A 123 -16.53 3.22 -5.61
N THR A 124 -17.44 4.21 -5.55
CA THR A 124 -17.64 5.04 -4.36
C THR A 124 -18.05 4.18 -3.16
N ALA A 125 -19.01 3.26 -3.35
CA ALA A 125 -19.44 2.35 -2.30
C ALA A 125 -18.29 1.47 -1.79
N VAL A 126 -17.51 0.89 -2.71
CA VAL A 126 -16.34 0.06 -2.38
C VAL A 126 -15.31 0.86 -1.59
N VAL A 127 -14.97 2.08 -2.02
CA VAL A 127 -14.00 2.94 -1.32
C VAL A 127 -14.50 3.29 0.08
N TRP A 128 -15.77 3.71 0.20
CA TRP A 128 -16.32 4.13 1.49
C TRP A 128 -16.35 2.96 2.50
N TRP A 129 -16.85 1.79 2.09
CA TRP A 129 -16.84 0.59 2.94
C TRP A 129 -15.43 0.08 3.24
N PHE A 130 -14.52 0.17 2.28
CA PHE A 130 -13.12 -0.17 2.48
C PHE A 130 -12.50 0.68 3.58
N GLU A 131 -12.64 2.01 3.49
CA GLU A 131 -12.08 2.94 4.46
C GLU A 131 -12.71 2.77 5.85
N LEU A 132 -14.03 2.64 5.91
CA LEU A 132 -14.78 2.47 7.16
C LEU A 132 -14.43 1.16 7.88
N SER A 133 -14.21 0.08 7.12
CA SER A 133 -13.89 -1.25 7.68
C SER A 133 -12.40 -1.48 7.93
N PHE A 134 -11.51 -0.63 7.41
CA PHE A 134 -10.07 -0.81 7.57
C PHE A 134 -9.59 -0.76 9.04
N PRO A 135 -10.08 0.15 9.90
CA PRO A 135 -9.74 0.14 11.32
C PRO A 135 -10.08 -1.18 12.01
N LEU A 136 -11.22 -1.81 11.64
CA LEU A 136 -11.63 -3.11 12.16
C LEU A 136 -10.66 -4.21 11.74
N LEU A 137 -10.19 -4.22 10.48
CA LEU A 137 -9.15 -5.15 10.04
C LEU A 137 -7.91 -5.04 10.93
N VAL A 138 -7.42 -3.81 11.19
CA VAL A 138 -6.23 -3.60 12.00
C VAL A 138 -6.47 -3.97 13.46
N ALA A 139 -7.64 -3.68 14.03
CA ALA A 139 -8.00 -4.12 15.38
C ALA A 139 -7.96 -5.66 15.50
N VAL A 140 -8.48 -6.38 14.50
CA VAL A 140 -8.38 -7.86 14.43
C VAL A 140 -6.91 -8.32 14.38
N LEU A 141 -6.06 -7.63 13.61
CA LEU A 141 -4.62 -7.95 13.54
C LEU A 141 -3.91 -7.68 14.87
N VAL A 142 -4.24 -6.58 15.56
CA VAL A 142 -3.71 -6.25 16.89
C VAL A 142 -4.11 -7.32 17.89
N ALA A 143 -5.41 -7.65 17.95
CA ALA A 143 -5.94 -8.68 18.86
C ALA A 143 -5.27 -10.04 18.64
N ARG A 144 -5.08 -10.46 17.38
CA ARG A 144 -4.36 -11.70 17.03
C ARG A 144 -2.91 -11.72 17.52
N ASN A 145 -2.26 -10.55 17.65
CA ASN A 145 -0.87 -10.45 18.11
C ASN A 145 -0.74 -10.39 19.64
N MET A 146 -1.80 -10.08 20.38
CA MET A 146 -1.79 -9.89 21.83
C MET A 146 -2.00 -11.18 22.65
N GLY A 147 -2.28 -12.33 22.03
CA GLY A 147 -2.39 -13.63 22.72
C GLY A 147 -3.81 -14.21 22.72
N PRO A 148 -4.13 -15.16 23.63
CA PRO A 148 -5.34 -15.99 23.58
C PRO A 148 -6.59 -15.23 24.03
N ALA A 149 -6.94 -14.14 23.36
CA ALA A 149 -8.23 -13.47 23.51
C ALA A 149 -9.35 -14.28 22.81
N PRO A 150 -10.62 -14.16 23.22
CA PRO A 150 -11.77 -14.85 22.58
C PRO A 150 -11.92 -14.58 21.06
N VAL A 151 -11.29 -13.52 20.53
CA VAL A 151 -11.17 -13.22 19.09
C VAL A 151 -10.40 -14.30 18.31
N VAL A 152 -9.63 -15.16 18.98
CA VAL A 152 -8.94 -16.30 18.35
C VAL A 152 -9.93 -17.31 17.74
N ARG A 153 -11.21 -17.33 18.14
CA ARG A 153 -12.25 -18.15 17.47
C ARG A 153 -12.64 -17.63 16.08
N LEU A 154 -12.60 -16.32 15.82
CA LEU A 154 -12.67 -15.77 14.45
C LEU A 154 -11.41 -16.12 13.62
N GLY A 155 -10.33 -16.52 14.27
CA GLY A 155 -9.07 -16.97 13.67
C GLY A 155 -9.13 -18.30 12.91
N ARG A 156 -10.25 -19.03 12.96
CA ARG A 156 -10.49 -20.22 12.11
C ARG A 156 -10.95 -19.88 10.70
N MET A 157 -11.11 -18.60 10.35
CA MET A 157 -11.34 -18.22 8.96
C MET A 157 -10.15 -18.66 8.11
N ARG A 158 -10.39 -19.59 7.19
CA ARG A 158 -9.39 -20.11 6.24
C ARG A 158 -8.82 -19.01 5.33
N MET A 159 -9.50 -17.86 5.25
CA MET A 159 -9.12 -16.74 4.41
C MET A 159 -8.29 -15.71 5.19
N ASP A 160 -7.17 -15.31 4.59
CA ASP A 160 -6.40 -14.17 5.08
C ASP A 160 -7.15 -12.87 4.80
N LEU A 161 -7.89 -12.38 5.81
CA LEU A 161 -8.65 -11.13 5.75
C LEU A 161 -7.83 -9.93 5.25
N ARG A 162 -6.50 -9.93 5.37
CA ARG A 162 -5.68 -8.81 4.87
C ARG A 162 -5.72 -8.71 3.34
N THR A 163 -5.76 -9.84 2.66
CA THR A 163 -5.59 -9.92 1.20
C THR A 163 -6.65 -9.14 0.43
N PRO A 164 -7.96 -9.32 0.66
CA PRO A 164 -8.96 -8.53 -0.05
C PRO A 164 -8.80 -7.03 0.18
N TRP A 165 -8.54 -6.57 1.41
CA TRP A 165 -8.32 -5.14 1.69
C TRP A 165 -7.06 -4.60 1.01
N VAL A 166 -5.96 -5.35 1.02
CA VAL A 166 -4.72 -4.91 0.35
C VAL A 166 -4.90 -4.85 -1.16
N VAL A 167 -5.57 -5.84 -1.77
CA VAL A 167 -5.85 -5.84 -3.20
C VAL A 167 -6.75 -4.67 -3.58
N THR A 168 -7.87 -4.48 -2.88
CA THR A 168 -8.79 -3.36 -3.10
C THR A 168 -8.07 -2.02 -2.96
N GLY A 169 -7.30 -1.87 -1.88
CA GLY A 169 -6.57 -0.66 -1.58
C GLY A 169 -5.47 -0.35 -2.60
N VAL A 170 -4.67 -1.33 -3.01
CA VAL A 170 -3.66 -1.17 -4.07
C VAL A 170 -4.33 -0.79 -5.39
N ALA A 171 -5.39 -1.49 -5.80
CA ALA A 171 -6.11 -1.17 -7.04
C ALA A 171 -6.66 0.26 -7.00
N MET A 172 -7.32 0.65 -5.91
CA MET A 172 -7.83 2.00 -5.70
C MET A 172 -6.74 3.06 -5.83
N HIS A 173 -5.60 2.90 -5.13
CA HIS A 173 -4.51 3.88 -5.19
C HIS A 173 -3.83 3.95 -6.56
N LEU A 174 -3.73 2.84 -7.28
CA LEU A 174 -3.25 2.85 -8.66
C LEU A 174 -4.21 3.58 -9.60
N CYS A 175 -5.53 3.41 -9.43
CA CYS A 175 -6.53 4.17 -10.17
C CYS A 175 -6.45 5.67 -9.84
N ILE A 176 -6.29 6.04 -8.57
CA ILE A 176 -6.09 7.44 -8.16
C ILE A 176 -4.83 8.00 -8.80
N LEU A 177 -3.69 7.29 -8.75
CA LEU A 177 -2.46 7.73 -9.40
C LEU A 177 -2.59 7.89 -10.92
N ALA A 178 -3.40 7.04 -11.56
CA ALA A 178 -3.60 7.12 -12.99
C ALA A 178 -4.53 8.28 -13.38
N ALA A 179 -5.62 8.48 -12.64
CA ALA A 179 -6.73 9.35 -13.05
C ALA A 179 -6.75 10.72 -12.35
N MET A 180 -6.15 10.85 -11.17
CA MET A 180 -6.36 11.99 -10.27
C MET A 180 -5.06 12.65 -9.81
N GLU A 181 -5.13 13.95 -9.53
CA GLU A 181 -4.05 14.74 -8.94
C GLU A 181 -4.20 14.87 -7.42
N VAL A 182 -3.86 13.79 -6.71
CA VAL A 182 -3.86 13.75 -5.22
C VAL A 182 -2.44 13.86 -4.65
N GLY A 183 -1.47 14.23 -5.49
CA GLY A 183 -0.06 14.34 -5.14
C GLY A 183 0.55 12.99 -4.69
N PRO A 184 1.55 12.99 -3.79
CA PRO A 184 2.26 11.80 -3.36
C PRO A 184 1.48 10.91 -2.38
N PHE A 185 0.26 11.29 -1.96
CA PHE A 185 -0.52 10.54 -0.97
C PHE A 185 -0.64 9.06 -1.31
N SER A 186 -1.03 8.73 -2.55
CA SER A 186 -1.20 7.34 -2.97
C SER A 186 0.10 6.54 -2.94
N LEU A 187 1.24 7.16 -3.26
CA LEU A 187 2.55 6.50 -3.16
C LEU A 187 2.93 6.23 -1.70
N ILE A 188 2.67 7.20 -0.82
CA ILE A 188 2.91 7.04 0.62
C ILE A 188 2.07 5.88 1.16
N ILE A 189 0.78 5.84 0.86
CA ILE A 189 -0.11 4.78 1.35
C ILE A 189 0.25 3.41 0.77
N LEU A 190 0.58 3.33 -0.53
CA LEU A 190 1.05 2.10 -1.15
C LEU A 190 2.30 1.55 -0.46
N SER A 191 3.21 2.43 -0.03
CA SER A 191 4.42 2.03 0.70
C SER A 191 4.15 1.41 2.07
N LEU A 192 2.97 1.65 2.66
CA LEU A 192 2.60 1.15 3.97
C LEU A 192 1.93 -0.23 3.92
N TYR A 193 1.31 -0.66 2.82
CA TYR A 193 0.66 -1.98 2.73
C TYR A 193 1.56 -3.18 3.09
N PRO A 194 2.86 -3.21 2.71
CA PRO A 194 3.77 -4.27 3.15
C PRO A 194 3.85 -4.44 4.67
N SER A 195 3.54 -3.39 5.45
CA SER A 195 3.51 -3.47 6.92
C SER A 195 2.41 -4.40 7.45
N LEU A 196 1.37 -4.72 6.68
CA LEU A 196 0.33 -5.65 7.12
C LEU A 196 0.81 -7.12 7.09
N TYR A 197 1.93 -7.39 6.44
CA TYR A 197 2.48 -8.73 6.26
C TYR A 197 3.78 -8.91 7.04
N THR A 198 4.07 -10.15 7.41
CA THR A 198 5.35 -10.52 7.99
C THR A 198 6.40 -10.55 6.89
N PRO A 199 7.69 -10.29 7.19
CA PRO A 199 8.76 -10.42 6.20
C PRO A 199 8.84 -11.80 5.55
N ARG A 200 8.38 -12.86 6.24
CA ARG A 200 8.29 -14.22 5.66
C ARG A 200 7.21 -14.30 4.59
N GLU A 201 6.03 -13.74 4.85
CA GLU A 201 4.91 -13.71 3.89
C GLU A 201 5.29 -12.93 2.63
N VAL A 202 5.87 -11.72 2.80
CA VAL A 202 6.33 -10.89 1.67
C VAL A 202 7.36 -11.64 0.83
N ARG A 203 8.39 -12.23 1.44
CA ARG A 203 9.39 -13.02 0.71
C ARG A 203 8.78 -14.21 -0.02
N THR A 204 7.82 -14.89 0.60
CA THR A 204 7.13 -16.04 -0.01
C THR A 204 6.33 -15.60 -1.24
N ALA A 205 5.62 -14.47 -1.15
CA ALA A 205 4.88 -13.90 -2.27
C ALA A 205 5.81 -13.49 -3.41
N LEU A 206 6.90 -12.78 -3.12
CA LEU A 206 7.91 -12.40 -4.12
C LEU A 206 8.55 -13.63 -4.79
N ALA A 207 8.86 -14.68 -4.03
CA ALA A 207 9.40 -15.92 -4.58
C ALA A 207 8.39 -16.70 -5.44
N ARG A 208 7.08 -16.56 -5.18
CA ARG A 208 6.03 -17.11 -6.06
C ARG A 208 5.95 -16.32 -7.36
N LEU A 209 5.91 -14.99 -7.29
CA LEU A 209 5.92 -14.11 -8.47
C LEU A 209 7.15 -14.33 -9.35
N ALA A 210 8.33 -14.48 -8.75
CA ALA A 210 9.56 -14.77 -9.49
C ALA A 210 9.52 -16.13 -10.22
N ARG A 211 8.81 -17.13 -9.67
CA ARG A 211 8.60 -18.44 -10.31
C ARG A 211 7.54 -18.42 -11.40
N CYS A 212 6.54 -17.55 -11.27
CA CYS A 212 5.51 -17.34 -12.28
C CYS A 212 6.00 -16.49 -13.47
N ARG A 213 7.24 -15.96 -13.43
CA ARG A 213 7.83 -15.32 -14.62
C ARG A 213 7.89 -16.36 -15.75
N PRO A 214 7.26 -16.10 -16.91
CA PRO A 214 7.20 -17.07 -17.98
C PRO A 214 8.62 -17.48 -18.36
N ARG A 215 8.87 -18.80 -18.39
CA ARG A 215 10.14 -19.45 -18.81
C ARG A 215 10.58 -19.10 -20.25
N ARG A 216 9.91 -18.13 -20.89
CA ARG A 216 9.97 -17.78 -22.31
C ARG A 216 11.32 -17.25 -22.80
N TRP A 217 12.22 -16.81 -21.93
CA TRP A 217 13.54 -16.31 -22.38
C TRP A 217 14.60 -17.39 -22.57
N ARG A 218 14.42 -18.61 -22.07
CA ARG A 218 15.50 -19.63 -22.08
C ARG A 218 15.53 -20.55 -23.31
N ARG A 219 14.64 -20.36 -24.29
CA ARG A 219 14.57 -21.19 -25.52
C ARG A 219 15.20 -20.55 -26.77
N GLY A 220 15.90 -19.44 -26.63
CA GLY A 220 16.50 -18.70 -27.75
C GLY A 220 18.03 -18.61 -27.74
N ARG A 221 18.77 -19.51 -27.07
CA ARG A 221 20.18 -19.68 -27.44
C ARG A 221 20.20 -20.56 -28.69
N PRO A 222 20.52 -20.02 -29.88
CA PRO A 222 20.82 -20.88 -31.02
C PRO A 222 21.92 -21.84 -30.57
N ALA A 223 21.72 -23.14 -30.82
CA ALA A 223 22.78 -24.11 -30.64
C ALA A 223 23.90 -23.65 -31.57
N THR A 224 25.00 -23.13 -31.01
CA THR A 224 26.20 -22.86 -31.79
C THR A 224 26.65 -24.20 -32.35
N ALA A 225 26.36 -24.40 -33.62
CA ALA A 225 26.89 -25.45 -34.45
C ALA A 225 28.39 -25.22 -34.61
N ASN A 226 29.18 -25.59 -33.60
CA ASN A 226 30.62 -25.71 -33.69
C ASN A 226 30.98 -27.09 -33.12
N GLY A 227 30.57 -28.13 -33.84
CA GLY A 227 31.24 -29.43 -33.75
C GLY A 227 32.58 -29.33 -34.49
N PRO A 228 33.67 -29.89 -33.96
CA PRO A 228 34.94 -29.93 -34.67
C PRO A 228 34.81 -30.77 -35.96
N PRO A 229 35.57 -30.44 -37.02
CA PRO A 229 35.56 -31.21 -38.26
C PRO A 229 35.99 -32.65 -37.98
N ARG A 230 35.23 -33.61 -38.50
CA ARG A 230 35.64 -35.02 -38.50
C ARG A 230 36.65 -35.21 -39.62
N ASP A 231 37.90 -35.38 -39.25
CA ASP A 231 38.93 -35.90 -40.14
C ASP A 231 38.53 -37.33 -40.56
N ARG A 232 38.49 -37.55 -41.89
CA ARG A 232 38.34 -38.88 -42.48
C ARG A 232 39.71 -39.39 -42.93
N PRO A 233 40.04 -40.67 -42.68
CA PRO A 233 41.14 -41.36 -43.37
C PRO A 233 40.77 -41.68 -44.82
#